data_AF-A0A7L3EYI8-F1
#
_entry.id   AF-A0A7L3EYI8-F1
#
_cell.length_a   1.000
_cell.length_b   1.000
_cell.length_c   1.000
_cell.angle_alpha   90.00
_cell.angle_beta   90.00
_cell.angle_gamma   90.00
#
_symmetry.space_group_name_H-M   'P 1'
#
loop_
_entity.id
_entity.type
_entity.pdbx_description
1 polymer ?
#
loop_
_entity_poly.entity_id
_entity_poly.type
_entity_poly.pdbx_seq_one_letter_code
_entity_poly.pdbx_strand_id
1 'polypeptide(L)'
;EENIEFWVSCEEYKKTKSPAKLSPKARKIYDEFISVQATKEVNLDSCTREKTSHNMLEPTLSCFDEAQRKIFTLMEKDSYRRFLKSPYYLDLISPPGAGCGPENCKRNHTHSLDCNSNIISQCA
;
A
#
# COMPACT_ATOMS: atom_id res chain seq x y z
N GLU A 1 4.82 1.74 0.56
CA GLU A 1 4.02 1.78 1.81
C GLU A 1 2.59 2.23 1.54
N GLU A 2 2.41 3.19 0.63
CA GLU A 2 1.13 3.71 0.12
C GLU A 2 0.03 2.66 -0.09
N ASN A 3 0.38 1.48 -0.62
CA ASN A 3 -0.58 0.40 -0.86
C ASN A 3 -1.28 -0.10 0.42
N ILE A 4 -0.55 -0.29 1.53
CA ILE A 4 -1.14 -0.77 2.78
C ILE A 4 -1.92 0.35 3.50
N GLU A 5 -1.42 1.58 3.42
CA GLU A 5 -2.08 2.75 4.02
C GLU A 5 -3.41 3.07 3.34
N PHE A 6 -3.46 2.98 2.01
CA PHE A 6 -4.70 3.08 1.25
C PHE A 6 -5.69 1.97 1.65
N TRP A 7 -5.21 0.73 1.75
CA TRP A 7 -6.06 -0.40 2.12
C TRP A 7 -6.67 -0.23 3.52
N VAL A 8 -5.87 0.21 4.50
CA VAL A 8 -6.36 0.52 5.86
C VAL A 8 -7.36 1.67 5.83
N SER A 9 -7.08 2.73 5.07
CA SER A 9 -7.99 3.87 4.92
C SER A 9 -9.35 3.45 4.34
N CYS A 10 -9.36 2.50 3.41
CA CYS A 10 -10.59 1.91 2.87
C CYS A 10 -11.37 1.10 3.93
N GLU A 11 -10.68 0.28 4.74
CA GLU A 11 -11.33 -0.46 5.83
C GLU A 11 -11.96 0.46 6.88
N GLU A 12 -11.29 1.56 7.21
CA GLU A 12 -11.88 2.56 8.10
C GLU A 12 -13.00 3.36 7.44
N TYR A 13 -12.96 3.56 6.12
CA TYR A 13 -14.01 4.22 5.37
C TYR A 13 -15.31 3.40 5.43
N LYS A 14 -15.23 2.08 5.22
CA LYS A 14 -16.36 1.15 5.32
C LYS A 14 -17.03 1.11 6.70
N LYS A 15 -16.28 1.43 7.75
CA LYS A 15 -16.80 1.51 9.13
C LYS A 15 -17.53 2.83 9.43
N THR A 16 -17.59 3.76 8.48
CA THR A 16 -18.22 5.08 8.66
C THR A 16 -19.74 4.95 8.71
N LYS A 17 -20.33 5.15 9.90
CA LYS A 17 -21.79 5.07 10.10
C LYS A 17 -22.54 6.37 9.79
N SER A 18 -21.83 7.51 9.82
CA SER A 18 -22.44 8.83 9.62
C SER A 18 -22.36 9.25 8.16
N PRO A 19 -23.49 9.45 7.46
CA PRO A 19 -23.49 9.93 6.08
C PRO A 19 -22.77 11.27 5.90
N ALA A 20 -22.89 12.17 6.88
CA ALA A 20 -22.20 13.46 6.87
C ALA A 20 -20.67 13.35 6.90
N LYS A 21 -20.12 12.27 7.48
CA LYS A 21 -18.67 12.01 7.52
C LYS A 21 -18.17 11.21 6.31
N LEU A 22 -19.07 10.55 5.59
CA LEU A 22 -18.75 9.67 4.48
C LEU A 22 -18.10 10.46 3.33
N SER A 23 -18.79 11.48 2.82
CA SER A 23 -18.31 12.29 1.69
C SER A 23 -16.96 12.97 1.94
N PRO A 24 -16.72 13.66 3.07
CA PRO A 24 -15.40 14.22 3.37
C PRO A 24 -14.29 13.17 3.44
N LYS A 25 -14.57 11.99 4.02
CA LYS A 25 -13.60 10.91 4.12
C LYS A 25 -13.29 10.29 2.76
N ALA A 26 -14.29 10.13 1.91
CA ALA A 26 -14.10 9.68 0.52
C ALA A 26 -13.18 10.63 -0.24
N ARG A 27 -13.41 11.95 -0.15
CA ARG A 27 -12.57 12.95 -0.82
C ARG A 27 -11.13 12.88 -0.36
N LYS A 28 -10.91 12.80 0.96
CA LYS A 28 -9.57 12.66 1.53
C LYS A 28 -8.84 11.45 0.95
N ILE A 29 -9.48 10.28 0.92
CA ILE A 29 -8.87 9.06 0.38
C ILE A 29 -8.58 9.20 -1.12
N TYR A 30 -9.50 9.80 -1.87
CA TYR A 30 -9.33 10.01 -3.30
C TYR A 30 -8.13 10.93 -3.59
N ASP A 31 -8.04 12.08 -2.92
CA ASP A 31 -6.97 13.06 -3.15
C ASP A 31 -5.61 12.55 -2.68
N GLU A 32 -5.58 11.72 -1.63
CA GLU A 32 -4.34 11.19 -1.06
C GLU A 32 -3.79 9.98 -1.81
N PHE A 33 -4.64 9.13 -2.40
CA PHE A 33 -4.23 7.83 -2.97
C PHE A 33 -4.69 7.54 -4.40
N ILE A 34 -5.78 8.14 -4.90
CA ILE A 34 -6.39 7.75 -6.19
C ILE A 34 -6.14 8.77 -7.30
N SER A 35 -6.12 10.07 -6.96
CA SER A 35 -5.87 11.14 -7.90
C SER A 35 -4.53 10.94 -8.61
N VAL A 36 -4.46 11.24 -9.90
CA VAL A 36 -3.19 11.24 -10.66
C VAL A 36 -2.18 12.28 -10.17
N GLN A 37 -2.61 13.19 -9.29
CA GLN A 37 -1.78 14.19 -8.63
C GLN A 37 -1.52 13.84 -7.15
N ALA A 38 -1.98 12.67 -6.70
CA ALA A 38 -1.83 12.25 -5.32
C ALA A 38 -0.35 12.02 -4.99
N THR A 39 0.09 12.56 -3.85
CA THR A 39 1.47 12.35 -3.37
C THR A 39 1.75 10.89 -3.01
N LYS A 40 0.70 10.10 -2.74
CA LYS A 40 0.76 8.68 -2.37
C LYS A 40 -0.11 7.85 -3.33
N GLU A 41 -0.10 8.20 -4.62
CA GLU A 41 -0.86 7.48 -5.65
C GLU A 41 -0.57 5.98 -5.60
N VAL A 42 -1.64 5.17 -5.51
CA VAL A 42 -1.54 3.71 -5.57
C VAL A 42 -1.59 3.21 -7.01
N ASN A 43 -0.90 2.11 -7.30
CA ASN A 43 -0.80 1.56 -8.65
C ASN A 43 -2.12 0.92 -9.10
N LEU A 44 -2.95 1.69 -9.79
CA LEU A 44 -4.24 1.27 -10.35
C LEU A 44 -4.27 1.43 -11.87
N ASP A 45 -4.95 0.50 -12.55
CA ASP A 45 -5.26 0.64 -13.97
C ASP A 45 -6.27 1.79 -14.21
N SER A 46 -6.18 2.43 -15.37
CA SER A 46 -7.00 3.61 -15.70
C SER A 46 -8.50 3.34 -15.58
N CYS A 47 -8.96 2.16 -15.99
CA CYS A 47 -10.36 1.76 -15.87
C CYS A 47 -10.83 1.75 -14.41
N THR A 48 -10.04 1.18 -13.51
CA THR A 48 -10.36 1.18 -12.07
C THR A 48 -10.39 2.61 -11.50
N ARG A 49 -9.43 3.45 -11.86
CA ARG A 49 -9.38 4.85 -11.40
C ARG A 49 -10.58 5.66 -11.90
N GLU A 50 -10.95 5.51 -13.17
CA GLU A 50 -12.13 6.18 -13.74
C GLU A 50 -13.43 5.77 -13.03
N LYS A 51 -13.60 4.48 -12.76
CA LYS A 51 -14.74 3.98 -11.98
C LYS A 51 -14.77 4.59 -10.58
N THR A 52 -13.64 4.63 -9.87
CA THR A 52 -13.57 5.28 -8.56
C THR A 52 -13.90 6.77 -8.66
N SER A 53 -13.42 7.45 -9.71
CA SER A 53 -13.73 8.87 -9.97
C SER A 53 -15.23 9.10 -10.19
N HIS A 54 -15.92 8.18 -10.87
CA HIS A 54 -17.36 8.23 -11.03
C HIS A 54 -18.10 7.99 -9.70
N ASN A 55 -17.66 7.01 -8.91
CA ASN A 55 -18.24 6.75 -7.58
C ASN A 55 -18.10 7.95 -6.62
N MET A 56 -17.11 8.81 -6.83
CA MET A 56 -16.91 10.03 -6.04
C MET A 56 -18.00 11.09 -6.24
N LEU A 57 -18.81 11.00 -7.31
CA LEU A 57 -19.96 11.89 -7.52
C LEU A 57 -21.03 11.68 -6.44
N GLU A 58 -21.25 10.43 -6.05
CA GLU A 58 -22.14 10.04 -4.95
C GLU A 58 -21.48 8.94 -4.11
N PRO A 59 -20.61 9.32 -3.15
CA PRO A 59 -19.83 8.34 -2.40
C PRO A 59 -20.72 7.43 -1.57
N THR A 60 -20.59 6.12 -1.80
CA THR A 60 -21.20 5.05 -0.99
C THR A 60 -20.12 4.29 -0.23
N LEU A 61 -20.51 3.36 0.65
CA LEU A 61 -19.55 2.51 1.37
C LEU A 61 -18.72 1.61 0.43
N SER A 62 -19.20 1.34 -0.78
CA SER A 62 -18.52 0.54 -1.81
C SER A 62 -17.69 1.38 -2.80
N CYS A 63 -17.57 2.70 -2.58
CA CYS A 63 -16.88 3.64 -3.48
C CYS A 63 -15.48 3.17 -3.91
N PHE A 64 -14.75 2.51 -3.01
CA PHE A 64 -13.37 2.06 -3.22
C PHE A 64 -13.21 0.54 -3.36
N ASP A 65 -14.29 -0.25 -3.43
CA ASP A 65 -14.19 -1.72 -3.37
C ASP A 65 -13.32 -2.32 -4.49
N GLU A 66 -13.50 -1.84 -5.73
CA GLU A 66 -12.71 -2.33 -6.86
C GLU A 66 -11.23 -1.95 -6.73
N ALA A 67 -10.95 -0.70 -6.38
CA ALA A 67 -9.59 -0.19 -6.16
C ALA A 67 -8.90 -0.93 -5.00
N GLN A 68 -9.58 -1.09 -3.86
CA GLN A 68 -9.04 -1.79 -2.69
C GLN A 68 -8.70 -3.24 -3.01
N ARG A 69 -9.56 -3.94 -3.78
CA ARG A 69 -9.28 -5.32 -4.23
C ARG A 69 -8.05 -5.38 -5.14
N LYS A 70 -7.91 -4.45 -6.08
CA LYS A 70 -6.73 -4.39 -6.96
C LYS A 70 -5.44 -4.20 -6.17
N ILE A 71 -5.44 -3.27 -5.22
CA ILE A 71 -4.27 -3.02 -4.36
C ILE A 71 -3.98 -4.20 -3.44
N PHE A 72 -5.00 -4.86 -2.89
CA PHE A 72 -4.81 -6.09 -2.11
C PHE A 72 -4.12 -7.18 -2.93
N THR A 73 -4.61 -7.47 -4.14
CA THR A 73 -4.00 -8.47 -5.03
C THR A 73 -2.57 -8.07 -5.44
N LEU A 74 -2.32 -6.79 -5.66
CA LEU A 74 -0.97 -6.28 -5.95
C LEU A 74 -0.02 -6.52 -4.78
N MET A 75 -0.44 -6.18 -3.56
CA MET A 75 0.35 -6.45 -2.35
C MET A 75 0.59 -7.94 -2.14
N GLU A 76 -0.44 -8.78 -2.30
CA GLU A 76 -0.33 -10.24 -2.15
C GLU A 76 0.71 -10.85 -3.11
N LYS A 77 0.72 -10.40 -4.37
CA LYS A 77 1.60 -10.95 -5.41
C LYS A 77 3.04 -10.45 -5.33
N ASP A 78 3.27 -9.27 -4.76
CA ASP A 78 4.56 -8.61 -4.78
C ASP A 78 5.10 -8.36 -3.37
N SER A 79 4.58 -7.35 -2.67
CA SER A 79 5.05 -6.93 -1.35
C SER A 79 5.01 -8.04 -0.30
N TYR A 80 3.94 -8.84 -0.26
CA TYR A 80 3.77 -9.93 0.69
C TYR A 80 4.77 -11.06 0.43
N ARG A 81 4.98 -11.45 -0.83
CA ARG A 81 5.98 -12.47 -1.18
C ARG A 81 7.40 -12.06 -0.80
N ARG A 82 7.74 -10.78 -0.95
CA ARG A 82 9.03 -10.24 -0.48
C ARG A 82 9.10 -10.18 1.04
N PHE A 83 8.03 -9.76 1.71
CA PHE A 83 7.94 -9.67 3.17
C PHE A 83 8.24 -11.02 3.84
N LEU A 84 7.68 -12.13 3.33
CA LEU A 84 7.92 -13.47 3.87
C LEU A 84 9.39 -13.93 3.80
N LYS A 85 10.21 -13.31 2.94
CA LYS A 85 11.64 -13.58 2.82
C LYS A 85 12.52 -12.53 3.50
N SER A 86 11.91 -11.46 3.99
CA SER A 86 12.63 -10.35 4.59
C SER A 86 13.07 -10.66 6.02
N PRO A 87 14.17 -10.06 6.51
CA PRO A 87 14.59 -10.19 7.90
C PRO A 87 13.47 -9.86 8.90
N TYR A 88 12.63 -8.87 8.57
CA TYR A 88 11.49 -8.49 9.40
C TYR A 88 10.57 -9.66 9.77
N TYR A 89 10.27 -10.53 8.79
CA TYR A 89 9.44 -11.70 9.05
C TYR A 89 10.25 -12.86 9.65
N LEU A 90 11.47 -13.08 9.16
CA LEU A 90 12.33 -14.18 9.60
C LEU A 90 12.75 -14.05 11.07
N ASP A 91 12.99 -12.83 11.55
CA ASP A 91 13.32 -12.54 12.94
C ASP A 91 12.12 -12.81 13.87
N LEU A 92 10.89 -12.61 13.40
CA LEU A 92 9.66 -12.88 14.17
C LEU A 92 9.38 -14.37 14.35
N ILE A 93 9.76 -15.19 13.36
CA ILE A 93 9.56 -16.65 13.41
C ILE A 93 10.77 -17.40 13.94
N SER A 94 11.91 -16.72 14.08
CA SER A 94 13.11 -17.31 14.68
C SER A 94 12.89 -17.48 16.18
N PRO A 95 13.10 -18.68 16.74
CA PRO A 95 13.02 -18.89 18.17
C PRO A 95 13.95 -17.93 18.90
N PRO A 96 13.55 -17.35 20.04
CA PRO A 96 14.46 -16.57 20.88
C PRO A 96 15.58 -17.49 21.36
N GLY A 97 16.72 -17.51 20.65
CA GLY A 97 17.87 -18.37 20.96
C GLY A 97 18.56 -19.06 19.78
N ALA A 98 18.07 -18.97 18.54
CA ALA A 98 18.72 -19.60 17.38
C ALA A 98 19.72 -18.67 16.63
N GLY A 99 20.32 -17.70 17.34
CA GLY A 99 21.47 -16.95 16.84
C GLY A 99 22.76 -17.57 17.38
N CYS A 100 23.56 -18.19 16.52
CA CYS A 100 25.01 -18.23 16.78
C CYS A 100 25.49 -16.78 16.97
N GLY A 101 26.36 -16.58 17.97
CA GLY A 101 26.73 -15.28 18.54
C GLY A 101 27.41 -14.26 17.61
N PRO A 102 27.82 -13.11 18.18
CA PRO A 102 27.91 -11.83 17.47
C PRO A 102 29.23 -11.66 16.73
N GLU A 103 29.18 -11.58 15.40
CA GLU A 103 30.23 -10.93 14.62
C GLU A 103 29.68 -9.65 13.97
N ASN A 104 29.85 -8.56 14.72
CA ASN A 104 30.16 -7.22 14.27
C ASN A 104 29.90 -6.92 12.77
N CYS A 105 28.72 -6.40 12.44
CA CYS A 105 28.62 -5.43 11.35
C CYS A 105 27.96 -4.16 11.88
N LYS A 106 28.72 -3.08 11.78
CA LYS A 106 28.49 -1.75 12.35
C LYS A 106 27.05 -1.30 12.11
N ARG A 107 26.34 -1.00 13.20
CA ARG A 107 25.16 -0.13 13.20
C ARG A 107 25.54 1.19 12.53
N ASN A 108 25.19 1.33 11.26
CA ASN A 108 25.10 2.60 10.55
C ASN A 108 23.95 2.47 9.53
N HIS A 109 22.71 2.50 10.01
CA HIS A 109 21.62 2.97 9.15
C HIS A 109 21.44 4.46 9.38
N THR A 110 22.45 5.22 8.95
CA THR A 110 22.20 6.50 8.29
C THR A 110 21.26 6.24 7.12
N HIS A 111 20.22 7.05 7.04
CA HIS A 111 19.33 7.22 5.91
C HIS A 111 20.11 7.11 4.58
N SER A 112 19.77 6.12 3.75
CA SER A 112 19.92 6.24 2.30
C SER A 112 18.73 5.55 1.64
N LEU A 113 17.78 6.37 1.21
CA LEU A 113 16.81 6.01 0.18
C LEU A 113 17.58 5.84 -1.13
N ASP A 114 18.35 4.76 -1.26
CA ASP A 114 18.85 4.33 -2.55
C ASP A 114 17.89 3.24 -3.04
N CYS A 115 16.76 3.69 -3.57
CA CYS A 115 16.05 2.96 -4.61
C CYS A 115 16.99 2.90 -5.82
N ASN A 116 17.97 2.00 -5.77
CA ASN A 116 18.92 1.87 -6.85
C ASN A 116 18.21 1.18 -8.02
N SER A 117 17.81 2.05 -8.95
CA SER A 117 17.63 1.81 -10.37
C SER A 117 18.26 0.51 -10.86
N ASN A 118 17.42 -0.42 -11.29
CA ASN A 118 17.74 -1.29 -12.40
C ASN A 118 16.59 -1.21 -13.40
N ILE A 119 16.70 -0.18 -14.26
CA ILE A 119 16.25 -0.27 -15.65
C ILE A 119 17.00 -1.47 -16.27
N ILE A 120 16.26 -2.53 -16.54
CA ILE A 120 16.52 -3.52 -17.60
C ILE A 120 15.11 -3.74 -18.20
N SER A 121 14.67 -2.94 -19.17
CA SER A 121 14.87 -3.18 -20.62
C SER A 121 14.75 -4.65 -21.01
N GLN A 122 13.56 -5.10 -21.41
CA GLN A 122 13.34 -5.69 -22.74
C GLN A 122 11.86 -6.03 -22.96
N CYS A 123 11.22 -5.34 -23.90
CA CYS A 123 10.26 -5.92 -24.83
C CYS A 123 10.52 -5.26 -26.18
N ALA A 124 11.13 -6.02 -27.09
CA ALA A 124 11.06 -5.82 -28.53
C ALA A 124 9.80 -6.52 -29.06
#